data_AF-A0A3T2YPA4-F1
#
_entry.id   AF-A0A3T2YPA4-F1
#
_cell.length_a   1.000
_cell.length_b   1.000
_cell.length_c   1.000
_cell.angle_alpha   90.00
_cell.angle_beta   90.00
_cell.angle_gamma   90.00
#
_symmetry.space_group_name_H-M   'P 1'
#
loop_
_entity.id
_entity.type
_entity.pdbx_description
1 polymer ?
#
loop_
_entity_poly.entity_id
_entity_poly.type
_entity_poly.pdbx_seq_one_letter_code
_entity_poly.pdbx_strand_id
1 'polypeptide(L)'
;MSSHPYVSQLNTPLDDDTTLMSTTDLESYITHANDTFVQVSGYQLNELLAQPHNLVRHPDMPKAAFADMWYTLKQGEPWSGIVKNRRKNGDHYWVRANAVPMIREGRVTGYMSIRTRATDDEIAAVEPLYQALNEGRCSKRIHKGLVVRQGLLGKLPAMPVRWRVRSIMGLMAVMLALALFGTDASWQALLLGALAMLAGTALFEWQIVRPIENVATQALKVATGERNSVQHLNRSDELGLMLRAVGQLGLMCRWLINDVSSQVSSVRNGSERLAKGNNDLNEHTRQTVENVQETVTTMNQMAESVKLNSETASAADKLSMAASSAATQGGEAMDTVIKTMDDIAHSTQRIGTITTLINDIAFQTNILALNAAVEAARAGEQGKGFAVVAGEVRHLASRSANAANDIRKLIDASATKVQSGSEQVHAAGRTMDDIVAQVQNVTLLIARISQSTQEQTDGLSSLTRAVDELNRITQKNAALVEESTQVSAMVKHRASRLEDAVTVLH
;
A
#
# COMPACT_ATOMS: atom_id res chain seq x y z
N MET A 1 31.50 11.34 -46.22
CA MET A 1 30.74 12.49 -46.75
C MET A 1 30.12 13.21 -45.56
N SER A 2 30.66 14.36 -45.15
CA SER A 2 30.12 15.14 -44.03
C SER A 2 28.90 15.92 -44.53
N SER A 3 27.71 15.42 -44.26
CA SER A 3 26.48 16.19 -44.45
C SER A 3 26.58 17.46 -43.63
N HIS A 4 26.59 18.62 -44.28
CA HIS A 4 26.48 19.88 -43.54
C HIS A 4 25.17 19.83 -42.73
N PRO A 5 25.24 20.01 -41.39
CA PRO A 5 24.04 19.94 -40.57
C PRO A 5 23.06 21.01 -41.04
N TYR A 6 21.79 20.64 -41.17
CA TYR A 6 20.72 21.56 -41.54
C TYR A 6 20.66 22.72 -40.54
N VAL A 7 20.64 23.96 -41.04
CA VAL A 7 20.57 25.18 -40.23
C VAL A 7 19.42 26.05 -40.72
N SER A 8 18.52 26.34 -39.81
CA SER A 8 17.48 27.35 -39.94
C SER A 8 17.97 28.62 -39.21
N GLN A 9 17.69 29.79 -39.78
CA GLN A 9 18.01 31.07 -39.15
C GLN A 9 16.88 31.57 -38.23
N LEU A 10 16.00 30.66 -37.77
CA LEU A 10 14.96 30.99 -36.79
C LEU A 10 15.56 30.99 -35.38
N ASN A 11 15.43 32.11 -34.67
CA ASN A 11 15.82 32.22 -33.26
C ASN A 11 14.70 31.67 -32.35
N THR A 12 15.05 30.77 -31.45
CA THR A 12 14.18 30.29 -30.36
C THR A 12 14.57 31.05 -29.08
N PRO A 13 13.80 32.06 -28.66
CA PRO A 13 14.10 32.80 -27.43
C PRO A 13 13.97 31.88 -26.21
N LEU A 14 14.79 32.16 -25.19
CA LEU A 14 14.73 31.47 -23.90
C LEU A 14 14.01 32.35 -22.88
N ASP A 15 13.36 31.72 -21.90
CA ASP A 15 12.79 32.43 -20.75
C ASP A 15 13.92 32.93 -19.83
N ASP A 16 13.68 34.01 -19.09
CA ASP A 16 14.72 34.67 -18.28
C ASP A 16 15.32 33.76 -17.19
N ASP A 17 14.50 32.88 -16.61
CA ASP A 17 14.91 31.92 -15.58
C ASP A 17 15.56 30.64 -16.14
N THR A 18 15.68 30.53 -17.47
CA THR A 18 16.22 29.34 -18.14
C THR A 18 17.72 29.21 -17.86
N THR A 19 18.10 28.16 -17.12
CA THR A 19 19.50 27.80 -16.89
C THR A 19 19.85 26.50 -17.59
N LEU A 20 20.77 26.54 -18.56
CA LEU A 20 21.26 25.34 -19.24
C LEU A 20 22.63 24.96 -18.69
N MET A 21 22.78 23.71 -18.27
CA MET A 21 24.01 23.20 -17.70
C MET A 21 24.50 21.99 -18.51
N SER A 22 25.79 21.97 -18.82
CA SER A 22 26.45 20.77 -19.33
C SER A 22 27.86 20.65 -18.76
N THR A 23 28.33 19.44 -18.55
CA THR A 23 29.74 19.17 -18.28
C THR A 23 30.35 18.29 -19.35
N THR A 24 31.67 18.38 -19.44
CA THR A 24 32.48 17.65 -20.42
C THR A 24 33.72 17.09 -19.75
N ASP A 25 34.31 16.06 -20.34
CA ASP A 25 35.65 15.60 -20.01
C ASP A 25 36.74 16.55 -20.56
N LEU A 26 38.00 16.16 -20.42
CA LEU A 26 39.15 16.93 -20.92
C LEU A 26 39.20 17.04 -22.45
N GLU A 27 38.57 16.10 -23.16
CA GLU A 27 38.49 16.06 -24.62
C GLU A 27 37.24 16.75 -25.17
N SER A 28 36.42 17.35 -24.29
CA SER A 28 35.18 18.07 -24.61
C SER A 28 34.00 17.17 -25.00
N TYR A 29 34.00 15.90 -24.61
CA TYR A 29 32.83 15.03 -24.74
C TYR A 29 31.88 15.26 -23.57
N ILE A 30 30.59 15.39 -23.86
CA ILE A 30 29.56 15.68 -22.87
C ILE A 30 29.43 14.49 -21.90
N THR A 31 29.62 14.76 -20.62
CA THR A 31 29.45 13.77 -19.54
C THR A 31 28.13 13.95 -18.80
N HIS A 32 27.57 15.16 -18.76
CA HIS A 32 26.26 15.44 -18.20
C HIS A 32 25.60 16.64 -18.89
N ALA A 33 24.26 16.63 -18.93
CA ALA A 33 23.44 17.77 -19.33
C ALA A 33 22.14 17.77 -18.51
N ASN A 34 21.70 18.95 -18.06
CA ASN A 34 20.43 19.07 -17.35
C ASN A 34 19.22 18.99 -18.30
N ASP A 35 18.02 18.75 -17.77
CA ASP A 35 16.78 18.65 -18.56
C ASP A 35 16.57 19.85 -19.47
N THR A 36 16.79 21.04 -18.92
CA THR A 36 16.57 22.28 -19.66
C THR A 36 17.48 22.34 -20.89
N PHE A 37 18.73 21.90 -20.78
CA PHE A 37 19.63 21.77 -21.93
C PHE A 37 19.13 20.75 -22.95
N VAL A 38 18.65 19.58 -22.50
CA VAL A 38 18.07 18.53 -23.37
C VAL A 38 16.85 19.11 -24.14
N GLN A 39 15.91 19.72 -23.43
CA GLN A 39 14.70 20.31 -24.01
C GLN A 39 14.99 21.45 -24.99
N VAL A 40 15.86 22.40 -24.59
CA VAL A 40 16.20 23.54 -25.43
C VAL A 40 17.02 23.12 -26.64
N SER A 41 17.97 22.19 -26.50
CA SER A 41 18.75 21.71 -27.65
C SER A 41 17.93 20.83 -28.61
N GLY A 42 16.87 20.17 -28.11
CA GLY A 42 16.03 19.27 -28.89
C GLY A 42 16.67 17.89 -29.16
N TYR A 43 17.85 17.64 -28.58
CA TYR A 43 18.47 16.31 -28.56
C TYR A 43 17.98 15.52 -27.36
N GLN A 44 17.88 14.21 -27.48
CA GLN A 44 17.68 13.35 -26.32
C GLN A 44 18.98 13.22 -25.51
N LEU A 45 18.89 12.97 -24.21
CA LEU A 45 20.08 12.90 -23.34
C LEU A 45 21.11 11.85 -23.83
N ASN A 46 20.66 10.68 -24.26
CA ASN A 46 21.50 9.63 -24.84
C ASN A 46 22.20 10.04 -26.15
N GLU A 47 21.62 10.97 -26.91
CA GLU A 47 22.24 11.54 -28.13
C GLU A 47 23.27 12.62 -27.80
N LEU A 48 23.26 13.17 -26.59
CA LEU A 48 24.23 14.16 -26.13
C LEU A 48 25.40 13.51 -25.40
N LEU A 49 25.16 12.47 -24.59
CA LEU A 49 26.19 11.81 -23.81
C LEU A 49 27.28 11.20 -24.69
N ALA A 50 28.53 11.37 -24.27
CA ALA A 50 29.74 10.93 -25.00
C ALA A 50 29.82 11.47 -26.45
N GLN A 51 29.10 12.54 -26.77
CA GLN A 51 29.27 13.30 -28.01
C GLN A 51 30.12 14.54 -27.78
N PRO A 52 30.88 14.99 -28.78
CA PRO A 52 31.65 16.22 -28.67
C PRO A 52 30.71 17.41 -28.48
N HIS A 53 31.06 18.33 -27.57
CA HIS A 53 30.21 19.49 -27.24
C HIS A 53 29.91 20.38 -28.47
N ASN A 54 30.80 20.36 -29.46
CA ASN A 54 30.59 21.06 -30.73
C ASN A 54 29.37 20.58 -31.54
N LEU A 55 28.72 19.48 -31.14
CA LEU A 55 27.45 19.01 -31.71
C LEU A 55 26.39 20.12 -31.72
N VAL A 56 26.26 20.89 -30.64
CA VAL A 56 25.28 21.99 -30.52
C VAL A 56 25.81 23.32 -31.04
N ARG A 57 27.00 23.36 -31.65
CA ARG A 57 27.61 24.60 -32.13
C ARG A 57 26.93 25.07 -33.42
N HIS A 58 26.56 26.35 -33.46
CA HIS A 58 26.11 26.99 -34.70
C HIS A 58 27.29 27.29 -35.65
N PRO A 59 27.17 27.06 -36.97
CA PRO A 59 28.24 27.35 -37.94
C PRO A 59 28.68 28.82 -37.97
N ASP A 60 27.74 29.76 -37.80
CA ASP A 60 28.02 31.20 -37.73
C ASP A 60 28.93 31.61 -36.56
N MET A 61 29.13 30.74 -35.56
CA MET A 61 30.02 31.07 -34.45
C MET A 61 31.49 31.11 -34.87
N PRO A 62 32.21 32.22 -34.64
CA PRO A 62 33.59 32.36 -35.07
C PRO A 62 34.53 31.35 -34.44
N LYS A 63 35.42 30.77 -35.26
CA LYS A 63 36.50 29.89 -34.77
C LYS A 63 37.40 30.61 -33.75
N ALA A 64 37.61 31.92 -33.92
CA ALA A 64 38.37 32.76 -32.99
C ALA A 64 37.73 32.84 -31.59
N ALA A 65 36.39 32.84 -31.47
CA ALA A 65 35.71 32.89 -30.18
C ALA A 65 35.99 31.63 -29.35
N PHE A 66 35.93 30.45 -29.97
CA PHE A 66 36.25 29.19 -29.30
C PHE A 66 37.74 28.99 -29.05
N ALA A 67 38.60 29.50 -29.95
CA ALA A 67 40.05 29.47 -29.70
C ALA A 67 40.41 30.28 -28.45
N ASP A 68 39.79 31.46 -28.26
CA ASP A 68 39.93 32.26 -27.04
C ASP A 68 39.36 31.56 -25.80
N MET A 69 38.18 30.93 -25.93
CA MET A 69 37.59 30.13 -24.86
C MET A 69 38.55 29.04 -24.38
N TRP A 70 39.05 28.20 -25.29
CA TRP A 70 39.96 27.12 -24.95
C TRP A 70 41.30 27.61 -24.40
N TYR A 71 41.82 28.71 -24.93
CA TYR A 71 43.04 29.34 -24.42
C TYR A 71 42.86 29.83 -22.97
N THR A 72 41.68 30.36 -22.64
CA THR A 72 41.34 30.83 -21.29
C THR A 72 41.14 29.66 -20.31
N LEU A 73 40.32 28.67 -20.69
CA LEU A 73 40.03 27.50 -19.85
C LEU A 73 41.28 26.66 -19.55
N LYS A 74 42.20 26.52 -20.52
CA LYS A 74 43.47 25.80 -20.32
C LYS A 74 44.43 26.50 -19.36
N GLN A 75 44.24 27.79 -19.09
CA GLN A 75 44.97 28.52 -18.05
C GLN A 75 44.35 28.38 -16.67
N GLY A 76 43.26 27.62 -16.55
CA GLY A 76 42.53 27.47 -15.28
C GLY A 76 41.54 28.60 -15.01
N GLU A 77 41.31 29.52 -15.96
CA GLU A 77 40.46 30.70 -15.77
C GLU A 77 39.05 30.50 -16.36
N PRO A 78 38.02 31.16 -15.80
CA PRO A 78 36.67 31.17 -16.34
C PRO A 78 36.61 31.96 -17.64
N TRP A 79 35.76 31.51 -18.55
CA TRP A 79 35.43 32.22 -19.79
C TRP A 79 33.95 32.57 -19.81
N SER A 80 33.62 33.82 -20.15
CA SER A 80 32.23 34.27 -20.28
C SER A 80 32.02 34.97 -21.62
N GLY A 81 31.05 34.52 -22.40
CA GLY A 81 30.78 35.11 -23.71
C GLY A 81 29.42 34.72 -24.27
N ILE A 82 28.98 35.45 -25.31
CA ILE A 82 27.75 35.16 -26.02
C ILE A 82 27.99 34.04 -27.03
N VAL A 83 27.11 33.04 -27.05
CA VAL A 83 27.25 31.87 -27.91
C VAL A 83 25.92 31.60 -28.62
N LYS A 84 25.99 31.47 -29.94
CA LYS A 84 24.91 30.97 -30.80
C LYS A 84 25.02 29.44 -30.86
N ASN A 85 24.01 28.75 -30.34
CA ASN A 85 23.91 27.29 -30.41
C ASN A 85 22.85 26.88 -31.43
N ARG A 86 23.01 25.70 -32.01
CA ARG A 86 22.09 25.07 -32.95
C ARG A 86 21.29 23.99 -32.23
N ARG A 87 19.97 23.98 -32.47
CA ARG A 87 19.04 22.93 -32.06
C ARG A 87 19.09 21.75 -33.04
N LYS A 88 18.57 20.59 -32.64
CA LYS A 88 18.50 19.41 -33.51
C LYS A 88 17.70 19.63 -34.79
N ASN A 89 16.63 20.45 -34.72
CA ASN A 89 15.77 20.78 -35.87
C ASN A 89 16.38 21.83 -36.83
N GLY A 90 17.58 22.34 -36.52
CA GLY A 90 18.29 23.34 -37.32
C GLY A 90 18.14 24.78 -36.83
N ASP A 91 17.13 25.10 -36.02
CA ASP A 91 16.96 26.43 -35.42
C ASP A 91 18.14 26.78 -34.50
N HIS A 92 18.18 28.02 -34.02
CA HIS A 92 19.23 28.45 -33.10
C HIS A 92 18.68 29.14 -31.86
N TYR A 93 19.52 29.25 -30.84
CA TYR A 93 19.26 30.01 -29.62
C TYR A 93 20.54 30.65 -29.13
N TRP A 94 20.39 31.81 -28.50
CA TRP A 94 21.50 32.60 -27.98
C TRP A 94 21.59 32.48 -26.47
N VAL A 95 22.81 32.30 -25.98
CA VAL A 95 23.09 32.19 -24.55
C VAL A 95 24.30 32.99 -24.15
N ARG A 96 24.28 33.47 -22.91
CA ARG A 96 25.48 33.88 -22.19
C ARG A 96 26.08 32.64 -21.56
N ALA A 97 27.17 32.14 -22.13
CA ALA A 97 27.86 30.96 -21.65
C ALA A 97 28.96 31.35 -20.66
N ASN A 98 28.92 30.74 -19.48
CA ASN A 98 29.95 30.84 -18.46
C ASN A 98 30.60 29.46 -18.32
N ALA A 99 31.81 29.31 -18.83
CA ALA A 99 32.56 28.06 -18.80
C ALA A 99 33.68 28.15 -17.76
N VAL A 100 33.82 27.09 -16.95
CA VAL A 100 34.84 26.99 -15.91
C VAL A 100 35.50 25.60 -15.95
N PRO A 101 36.81 25.50 -15.69
CA PRO A 101 37.45 24.21 -15.47
C PRO A 101 36.98 23.62 -14.14
N MET A 102 36.63 22.35 -14.15
CA MET A 102 36.31 21.60 -12.93
C MET A 102 37.60 21.05 -12.35
N ILE A 103 37.89 21.38 -11.09
CA ILE A 103 39.10 20.91 -10.41
C ILE A 103 38.70 20.01 -9.24
N ARG A 104 39.27 18.81 -9.21
CA ARG A 104 39.12 17.83 -8.13
C ARG A 104 40.49 17.35 -7.70
N GLU A 105 40.76 17.35 -6.40
CA GLU A 105 42.07 16.95 -5.85
C GLU A 105 43.27 17.67 -6.50
N GLY A 106 43.08 18.93 -6.91
CA GLY A 106 44.11 19.74 -7.57
C GLY A 106 44.36 19.39 -9.04
N ARG A 107 43.54 18.54 -9.67
CA ARG A 107 43.60 18.20 -11.10
C ARG A 107 42.35 18.65 -11.82
N VAL A 108 42.52 19.13 -13.05
CA VAL A 108 41.38 19.44 -13.93
C VAL A 108 40.77 18.10 -14.37
N THR A 109 39.50 17.89 -14.10
CA THR A 109 38.76 16.67 -14.48
C THR A 109 37.90 16.87 -15.73
N GLY A 110 37.63 18.13 -16.08
CA GLY A 110 36.79 18.47 -17.22
C GLY A 110 36.39 19.94 -17.21
N TYR A 111 35.34 20.27 -17.96
CA TYR A 111 34.82 21.63 -18.05
C TYR A 111 33.32 21.65 -17.80
N MET A 112 32.87 22.65 -17.04
CA MET A 112 31.46 22.92 -16.79
C MET A 112 31.06 24.21 -17.49
N SER A 113 29.88 24.21 -18.09
CA SER A 113 29.31 25.43 -18.65
C SER A 113 27.87 25.63 -18.19
N ILE A 114 27.65 26.76 -17.54
CA ILE A 114 26.33 27.26 -17.13
C ILE A 114 25.95 28.39 -18.06
N ARG A 115 24.75 28.32 -18.61
CA ARG A 115 24.25 29.23 -19.64
C ARG A 115 22.95 29.85 -19.21
N THR A 116 22.87 31.16 -19.34
CA THR A 116 21.63 31.92 -19.17
C THR A 116 21.22 32.50 -20.51
N ARG A 117 19.99 33.02 -20.59
CA ARG A 117 19.53 33.81 -21.73
C ARG A 117 20.51 34.95 -22.03
N ALA A 118 20.83 35.16 -23.31
CA ALA A 118 21.51 36.37 -23.78
C ALA A 118 20.46 37.48 -24.01
N THR A 119 20.74 38.71 -23.60
CA THR A 119 19.83 39.83 -23.85
C THR A 119 19.86 40.25 -25.32
N ASP A 120 18.79 40.87 -25.81
CA ASP A 120 18.72 41.32 -27.21
C ASP A 120 19.81 42.34 -27.53
N ASP A 121 20.16 43.22 -26.57
CA ASP A 121 21.27 44.17 -26.68
C ASP A 121 22.62 43.46 -26.83
N GLU A 122 22.83 42.36 -26.09
CA GLU A 122 24.06 41.57 -26.16
C GLU A 122 24.18 40.86 -27.51
N ILE A 123 23.07 40.32 -28.03
CA ILE A 123 23.00 39.67 -29.34
C ILE A 123 23.30 40.69 -30.44
N ALA A 124 22.61 41.83 -30.44
CA ALA A 124 22.80 42.90 -31.41
C ALA A 124 24.22 43.46 -31.42
N ALA A 125 24.91 43.46 -30.27
CA ALA A 125 26.29 43.89 -30.16
C ALA A 125 27.31 42.89 -30.74
N VAL A 126 27.06 41.58 -30.62
CA VAL A 126 28.03 40.54 -31.03
C VAL A 126 27.80 40.02 -32.44
N GLU A 127 26.58 40.06 -32.96
CA GLU A 127 26.25 39.45 -34.25
C GLU A 127 27.02 40.09 -35.44
N PRO A 128 27.04 41.43 -35.61
CA PRO A 128 27.84 42.06 -36.66
C PRO A 128 29.36 41.83 -36.47
N LEU A 129 29.79 41.73 -35.21
CA LEU A 129 31.18 41.45 -34.88
C LEU A 129 31.58 40.02 -35.29
N TYR A 130 30.74 39.04 -34.98
CA TYR A 130 30.97 37.64 -35.31
C TYR A 130 30.99 37.43 -36.83
N GLN A 131 30.11 38.11 -37.56
CA GLN A 131 30.16 38.14 -39.01
C GLN A 131 31.49 38.73 -39.52
N ALA A 132 31.89 39.91 -39.03
CA ALA A 132 33.16 40.54 -39.43
C ALA A 132 34.40 39.70 -39.08
N LEU A 133 34.36 38.95 -37.97
CA LEU A 133 35.43 38.01 -37.56
C LEU A 133 35.51 36.81 -38.50
N ASN A 134 34.38 36.25 -38.93
CA ASN A 134 34.34 35.15 -39.89
C ASN A 134 34.85 35.55 -41.27
N GLU A 135 34.56 36.78 -41.69
CA GLU A 135 35.00 37.34 -42.97
C GLU A 135 36.45 37.86 -42.94
N GLY A 136 37.12 37.83 -41.78
CA GLY A 136 38.51 38.32 -41.63
C GLY A 136 38.66 39.84 -41.72
N ARG A 137 37.57 40.60 -41.67
CA ARG A 137 37.54 42.08 -41.84
C ARG A 137 37.53 42.85 -40.51
N CYS A 138 37.75 42.16 -39.39
CA CYS A 138 37.54 42.74 -38.06
C CYS A 138 38.79 43.43 -37.51
N SER A 139 38.64 44.69 -37.07
CA SER A 139 39.64 45.45 -36.30
C SER A 139 39.61 45.18 -34.79
N LYS A 140 38.80 44.19 -34.36
CA LYS A 140 38.63 43.77 -32.96
C LYS A 140 39.02 42.30 -32.80
N ARG A 141 39.35 41.89 -31.58
CA ARG A 141 39.66 40.51 -31.21
C ARG A 141 38.89 40.14 -29.94
N ILE A 142 38.65 38.85 -29.74
CA ILE A 142 38.05 38.33 -28.50
C ILE A 142 39.20 37.97 -27.57
N HIS A 143 39.12 38.39 -26.31
CA HIS A 143 40.09 38.05 -25.26
C HIS A 143 39.38 37.77 -23.94
N LYS A 144 39.48 36.54 -23.43
CA LYS A 144 38.73 36.06 -22.25
C LYS A 144 37.22 36.33 -22.38
N GLY A 145 36.71 36.20 -23.60
CA GLY A 145 35.30 36.46 -23.96
C GLY A 145 34.92 37.93 -24.16
N LEU A 146 35.80 38.87 -23.82
CA LEU A 146 35.59 40.30 -24.05
C LEU A 146 36.02 40.73 -25.45
N VAL A 147 35.25 41.64 -26.04
CA VAL A 147 35.56 42.23 -27.35
C VAL A 147 36.52 43.41 -27.16
N VAL A 148 37.78 43.26 -27.55
CA VAL A 148 38.81 44.30 -27.42
C VAL A 148 39.33 44.75 -28.79
N ARG A 149 39.75 46.02 -28.92
CA ARG A 149 40.34 46.54 -30.17
C ARG A 149 41.68 45.85 -30.49
N GLN A 150 42.00 45.68 -31.77
CA GLN A 150 43.33 45.24 -32.19
C GLN A 150 44.30 46.43 -32.11
N GLY A 151 45.30 46.36 -31.23
CA GLY A 151 46.30 47.42 -31.03
C GLY A 151 46.83 47.51 -29.60
N LEU A 152 47.79 48.42 -29.36
CA LEU A 152 48.39 48.64 -28.03
C LEU A 152 47.36 49.08 -26.99
N LEU A 153 46.44 49.98 -27.36
CA LEU A 153 45.35 50.46 -26.50
C LEU A 153 44.34 49.35 -26.13
N GLY A 154 44.17 48.34 -26.99
CA GLY A 154 43.30 47.19 -26.72
C GLY A 154 43.88 46.17 -25.73
N LYS A 155 45.17 46.30 -25.37
CA LYS A 155 45.82 45.48 -24.32
C LYS A 155 45.60 46.05 -22.92
N LEU A 156 45.16 47.31 -22.78
CA LEU A 156 44.96 47.96 -21.48
C LEU A 156 43.92 47.23 -20.60
N PRO A 157 42.72 46.85 -21.11
CA PRO A 157 41.73 46.12 -20.30
C PRO A 157 42.24 44.77 -19.80
N ALA A 158 43.08 44.09 -20.57
CA ALA A 158 43.67 42.78 -20.27
C ALA A 158 44.93 42.85 -19.38
N MET A 159 45.47 44.04 -19.13
CA MET A 159 46.72 44.20 -18.39
C MET A 159 46.51 43.92 -16.89
N PRO A 160 47.30 43.01 -16.28
CA PRO A 160 47.24 42.74 -14.84
C PRO A 160 47.46 44.00 -14.01
N VAL A 161 46.80 44.08 -12.84
CA VAL A 161 46.88 45.24 -11.94
C VAL A 161 48.33 45.57 -11.58
N ARG A 162 49.18 44.56 -11.35
CA ARG A 162 50.62 44.74 -11.11
C ARG A 162 51.33 45.58 -12.18
N TRP A 163 51.01 45.33 -13.46
CA TRP A 163 51.65 46.02 -14.58
C TRP A 163 51.08 47.42 -14.79
N ARG A 164 49.79 47.63 -14.46
CA ARG A 164 49.19 48.97 -14.45
C ARG A 164 49.85 49.86 -13.41
N VAL A 165 49.99 49.37 -12.18
CA VAL A 165 50.67 50.10 -11.08
C VAL A 165 52.12 50.38 -11.45
N ARG A 166 52.88 49.38 -11.91
CA ARG A 166 54.28 49.58 -12.33
C ARG A 166 54.42 50.56 -13.50
N SER A 167 53.49 50.57 -14.45
CA SER A 167 53.53 51.52 -15.58
C SER A 167 53.27 52.95 -15.14
N ILE A 168 52.28 53.18 -14.25
CA ILE A 168 51.99 54.50 -13.69
C ILE A 168 53.16 54.97 -12.82
N MET A 169 53.67 54.11 -11.95
CA MET A 169 54.82 54.42 -11.10
C MET A 169 56.09 54.68 -11.91
N GLY A 170 56.32 53.91 -12.98
CA GLY A 170 57.43 54.13 -13.91
C GLY A 170 57.31 55.46 -14.64
N LEU A 171 56.11 55.85 -15.09
CA LEU A 171 55.88 57.14 -15.71
C LEU A 171 56.10 58.29 -14.71
N MET A 172 55.62 58.15 -13.46
CA MET A 172 55.89 59.12 -12.39
C MET A 172 57.39 59.22 -12.07
N ALA A 173 58.12 58.10 -12.08
CA ALA A 173 59.57 58.09 -11.88
C ALA A 173 60.31 58.81 -13.02
N VAL A 174 59.88 58.63 -14.28
CA VAL A 174 60.44 59.35 -15.43
C VAL A 174 60.12 60.84 -15.37
N MET A 175 58.88 61.23 -15.04
CA MET A 175 58.53 62.65 -14.88
C MET A 175 59.31 63.30 -13.73
N LEU A 176 59.45 62.59 -12.60
CA LEU A 176 60.26 63.06 -11.47
C LEU A 176 61.73 63.21 -11.87
N ALA A 177 62.30 62.25 -12.58
CA ALA A 177 63.66 62.33 -13.08
C ALA A 177 63.84 63.53 -14.02
N LEU A 178 62.96 63.72 -15.01
CA LEU A 178 63.02 64.85 -15.94
C LEU A 178 62.88 66.21 -15.22
N ALA A 179 62.00 66.31 -14.23
CA ALA A 179 61.85 67.51 -13.42
C ALA A 179 63.13 67.82 -12.62
N LEU A 180 63.74 66.80 -12.01
CA LEU A 180 64.99 66.94 -11.26
C LEU A 180 66.19 67.26 -12.18
N PHE A 181 66.25 66.68 -13.37
CA PHE A 181 67.24 67.02 -14.39
C PHE A 181 67.09 68.47 -14.88
N GLY A 182 65.85 68.98 -15.01
CA GLY A 182 65.59 70.36 -15.42
C GLY A 182 65.95 71.42 -14.37
N THR A 183 66.18 71.04 -13.11
CA THR A 183 66.52 71.93 -12.00
C THR A 183 68.00 71.85 -11.57
N ASP A 184 68.88 71.25 -12.39
CA ASP A 184 70.29 70.98 -12.05
C ASP A 184 70.47 70.28 -10.69
N ALA A 185 69.59 69.32 -10.37
CA ALA A 185 69.63 68.63 -9.10
C ALA A 185 70.90 67.76 -8.95
N SER A 186 71.42 67.65 -7.73
CA SER A 186 72.57 66.80 -7.44
C SER A 186 72.27 65.32 -7.71
N TRP A 187 73.30 64.53 -8.03
CA TRP A 187 73.16 63.08 -8.24
C TRP A 187 72.56 62.35 -7.03
N GLN A 188 72.75 62.88 -5.83
CA GLN A 188 72.15 62.39 -4.58
C GLN A 188 70.61 62.54 -4.58
N ALA A 189 70.10 63.66 -5.10
CA ALA A 189 68.66 63.90 -5.22
C ALA A 189 68.00 62.96 -6.25
N LEU A 190 68.68 62.69 -7.37
CA LEU A 190 68.24 61.70 -8.35
C LEU A 190 68.19 60.28 -7.75
N LEU A 191 69.22 59.90 -6.99
CA LEU A 191 69.28 58.59 -6.31
C LEU A 191 68.19 58.44 -5.25
N LEU A 192 67.94 59.47 -4.43
CA LEU A 192 66.86 59.48 -3.44
C LEU A 192 65.48 59.43 -4.09
N GLY A 193 65.26 60.17 -5.17
CA GLY A 193 64.01 60.13 -5.95
C GLY A 193 63.74 58.74 -6.53
N ALA A 194 64.77 58.09 -7.08
CA ALA A 194 64.67 56.72 -7.59
C ALA A 194 64.34 55.71 -6.47
N LEU A 195 65.01 55.80 -5.31
CA LEU A 195 64.73 54.95 -4.14
C LEU A 195 63.31 55.15 -3.61
N ALA A 196 62.84 56.40 -3.52
CA ALA A 196 61.47 56.71 -3.10
C ALA A 196 60.42 56.11 -4.05
N MET A 197 60.66 56.15 -5.37
CA MET A 197 59.77 55.53 -6.36
C MET A 197 59.78 54.00 -6.28
N LEU A 198 60.94 53.37 -6.07
CA LEU A 198 61.04 51.92 -5.88
C LEU A 198 60.33 51.48 -4.60
N ALA A 199 60.56 52.18 -3.49
CA ALA A 199 59.90 51.91 -2.21
C ALA A 199 58.37 52.11 -2.31
N GLY A 200 57.91 53.20 -2.94
CA GLY A 200 56.50 53.45 -3.19
C GLY A 200 55.85 52.35 -4.03
N THR A 201 56.53 51.91 -5.10
CA THR A 201 56.05 50.79 -5.94
C THR A 201 55.93 49.50 -5.15
N ALA A 202 56.93 49.17 -4.33
CA ALA A 202 56.91 47.98 -3.48
C ALA A 202 55.78 48.03 -2.43
N LEU A 203 55.54 49.20 -1.82
CA LEU A 203 54.44 49.41 -0.88
C LEU A 203 53.07 49.24 -1.54
N PHE A 204 52.85 49.85 -2.72
CA PHE A 204 51.61 49.64 -3.49
C PHE A 204 51.41 48.17 -3.89
N GLU A 205 52.49 47.51 -4.31
CA GLU A 205 52.43 46.09 -4.68
C GLU A 205 52.05 45.22 -3.47
N TRP A 206 52.63 45.49 -2.30
CA TRP A 206 52.35 44.76 -1.07
C TRP A 206 50.96 45.07 -0.48
N GLN A 207 50.53 46.33 -0.47
CA GLN A 207 49.31 46.77 0.22
C GLN A 207 48.05 46.63 -0.62
N ILE A 208 48.15 46.71 -1.95
CA ILE A 208 46.99 46.71 -2.86
C ILE A 208 47.05 45.53 -3.84
N VAL A 209 48.14 45.40 -4.61
CA VAL A 209 48.20 44.45 -5.73
C VAL A 209 48.15 43.00 -5.25
N ARG A 210 49.02 42.61 -4.31
CA ARG A 210 49.08 41.23 -3.80
C ARG A 210 47.76 40.79 -3.14
N PRO A 211 47.11 41.59 -2.27
CA PRO A 211 45.79 41.27 -1.74
C PRO A 211 44.72 41.07 -2.82
N ILE A 212 44.66 41.94 -3.85
CA ILE A 212 43.71 41.79 -4.95
C ILE A 212 43.93 40.48 -5.71
N GLU A 213 45.20 40.13 -5.98
CA GLU A 213 45.54 38.87 -6.65
C GLU A 213 45.18 37.64 -5.81
N ASN A 214 45.35 37.72 -4.48
CA ASN A 214 44.90 36.68 -3.56
C ASN A 214 43.38 36.51 -3.60
N VAL A 215 42.63 37.62 -3.60
CA VAL A 215 41.16 37.60 -3.71
C VAL A 215 40.73 36.97 -5.03
N ALA A 216 41.33 37.37 -6.15
CA ALA A 216 41.03 36.80 -7.47
C ALA A 216 41.34 35.29 -7.54
N THR A 217 42.50 34.88 -7.02
CA THR A 217 42.90 33.46 -6.98
C THR A 217 41.94 32.64 -6.11
N GLN A 218 41.45 33.20 -5.02
CA GLN A 218 40.54 32.51 -4.13
C GLN A 218 39.12 32.43 -4.69
N ALA A 219 38.64 33.51 -5.31
CA ALA A 219 37.38 33.50 -6.06
C ALA A 219 37.41 32.46 -7.18
N LEU A 220 38.55 32.35 -7.87
CA LEU A 220 38.75 31.33 -8.88
C LEU A 220 38.63 29.91 -8.31
N LYS A 221 39.29 29.64 -7.18
CA LYS A 221 39.21 28.33 -6.51
C LYS A 221 37.81 27.95 -6.05
N VAL A 222 37.01 28.94 -5.64
CA VAL A 222 35.58 28.73 -5.32
C VAL A 222 34.79 28.41 -6.59
N ALA A 223 35.01 29.15 -7.68
CA ALA A 223 34.31 28.95 -8.94
C ALA A 223 34.66 27.61 -9.63
N THR A 224 35.90 27.11 -9.48
CA THR A 224 36.34 25.82 -10.04
C THR A 224 36.04 24.62 -9.15
N GLY A 225 35.59 24.86 -7.91
CA GLY A 225 35.33 23.82 -6.91
C GLY A 225 36.59 23.16 -6.33
N GLU A 226 37.76 23.81 -6.41
CA GLU A 226 39.06 23.22 -6.05
C GLU A 226 39.30 23.10 -4.52
N ARG A 227 38.87 24.08 -3.72
CA ARG A 227 39.31 24.20 -2.31
C ARG A 227 38.18 24.24 -1.28
N ASN A 228 38.43 23.53 -0.18
CA ASN A 228 37.62 23.47 1.03
C ASN A 228 37.85 24.61 2.03
N SER A 229 38.78 25.55 1.77
CA SER A 229 39.12 26.60 2.73
C SER A 229 39.50 27.93 2.09
N VAL A 230 38.98 28.97 2.71
CA VAL A 230 39.17 30.39 2.41
C VAL A 230 40.36 30.83 3.26
N GLN A 231 41.46 31.29 2.64
CA GLN A 231 42.53 31.90 3.41
C GLN A 231 42.00 33.20 4.00
N HIS A 232 42.22 33.39 5.29
CA HIS A 232 41.75 34.58 5.99
C HIS A 232 42.78 35.69 5.77
N LEU A 233 42.32 36.85 5.33
CA LEU A 233 43.14 38.05 5.27
C LEU A 233 42.91 38.82 6.57
N ASN A 234 43.97 39.16 7.29
CA ASN A 234 43.87 39.95 8.52
C ASN A 234 43.67 41.44 8.18
N ARG A 235 42.53 41.77 7.55
CA ARG A 235 42.14 43.10 7.09
C ARG A 235 40.63 43.27 7.19
N SER A 236 40.17 44.48 7.49
CA SER A 236 38.76 44.85 7.65
C SER A 236 38.24 45.82 6.57
N ASP A 237 39.07 46.13 5.57
CA ASP A 237 38.73 47.00 4.44
C ASP A 237 37.90 46.27 3.36
N GLU A 238 37.64 46.95 2.24
CA GLU A 238 36.85 46.44 1.12
C GLU A 238 37.45 45.15 0.53
N LEU A 239 38.77 45.00 0.53
CA LEU A 239 39.45 43.79 0.08
C LEU A 239 39.22 42.62 1.06
N GLY A 240 39.27 42.90 2.37
CA GLY A 240 38.88 41.95 3.41
C GLY A 240 37.40 41.57 3.36
N LEU A 241 36.50 42.53 3.06
CA LEU A 241 35.08 42.28 2.86
C LEU A 241 34.83 41.38 1.63
N MET A 242 35.46 41.69 0.49
CA MET A 242 35.31 40.91 -0.75
C MET A 242 35.77 39.47 -0.56
N LEU A 243 36.91 39.24 0.11
CA LEU A 243 37.41 37.89 0.37
C LEU A 243 36.46 37.09 1.28
N ARG A 244 35.94 37.72 2.34
CA ARG A 244 34.98 37.09 3.25
C ARG A 244 33.67 36.76 2.54
N ALA A 245 33.16 37.65 1.69
CA ALA A 245 31.95 37.42 0.91
C ALA A 245 32.10 36.25 -0.08
N VAL A 246 33.21 36.21 -0.84
CA VAL A 246 33.54 35.08 -1.73
C VAL A 246 33.67 33.78 -0.96
N GLY A 247 34.29 33.83 0.22
CA GLY A 247 34.44 32.67 1.07
C GLY A 247 33.12 32.14 1.61
N GLN A 248 32.24 33.04 2.05
CA GLN A 248 30.90 32.70 2.51
C GLN A 248 30.06 32.10 1.38
N LEU A 249 30.15 32.64 0.16
CA LEU A 249 29.47 32.10 -1.01
C LEU A 249 29.91 30.66 -1.29
N GLY A 250 31.22 30.38 -1.25
CA GLY A 250 31.73 29.02 -1.41
C GLY A 250 31.24 28.05 -0.34
N LEU A 251 31.19 28.48 0.92
CA LEU A 251 30.64 27.67 2.03
C LEU A 251 29.14 27.40 1.87
N MET A 252 28.35 28.41 1.48
CA MET A 252 26.92 28.26 1.21
C MET A 252 26.65 27.28 0.07
N CYS A 253 27.37 27.39 -1.05
CA CYS A 253 27.23 26.45 -2.17
C CYS A 253 27.56 25.02 -1.75
N ARG A 254 28.64 24.81 -1.00
CA ARG A 254 29.02 23.47 -0.50
C ARG A 254 27.99 22.91 0.47
N TRP A 255 27.50 23.73 1.40
CA TRP A 255 26.45 23.31 2.32
C TRP A 255 25.18 22.89 1.57
N LEU A 256 24.73 23.70 0.61
CA LEU A 256 23.58 23.39 -0.24
C LEU A 256 23.78 22.08 -1.02
N ILE A 257 24.95 21.88 -1.65
CA ILE A 257 25.28 20.65 -2.39
C ILE A 257 25.21 19.42 -1.47
N ASN A 258 25.84 19.49 -0.29
CA ASN A 258 25.87 18.36 0.64
C ASN A 258 24.49 18.07 1.25
N ASP A 259 23.75 19.11 1.63
CA ASP A 259 22.40 18.97 2.18
C ASP A 259 21.45 18.35 1.15
N VAL A 260 21.43 18.90 -0.09
CA VAL A 260 20.62 18.35 -1.18
C VAL A 260 21.02 16.91 -1.50
N SER A 261 22.32 16.59 -1.58
CA SER A 261 22.79 15.20 -1.80
C SER A 261 22.28 14.23 -0.74
N SER A 262 22.35 14.61 0.54
CA SER A 262 21.87 13.81 1.66
C SER A 262 20.34 13.60 1.61
N GLN A 263 19.58 14.66 1.32
CA GLN A 263 18.13 14.59 1.18
C GLN A 263 17.71 13.70 0.01
N VAL A 264 18.40 13.82 -1.13
CA VAL A 264 18.16 12.98 -2.32
C VAL A 264 18.41 11.51 -2.04
N SER A 265 19.53 11.19 -1.37
CA SER A 265 19.84 9.82 -0.95
C SER A 265 18.77 9.25 -0.02
N SER A 266 18.27 10.07 0.91
CA SER A 266 17.16 9.70 1.81
C SER A 266 15.86 9.42 1.05
N VAL A 267 15.50 10.27 0.08
CA VAL A 267 14.32 10.07 -0.79
C VAL A 267 14.46 8.80 -1.64
N ARG A 268 15.67 8.54 -2.19
CA ARG A 268 15.96 7.33 -2.98
C ARG A 268 15.77 6.06 -2.13
N ASN A 269 16.34 6.04 -0.92
CA ASN A 269 16.19 4.93 0.00
C ASN A 269 14.73 4.73 0.45
N GLY A 270 14.03 5.83 0.78
CA GLY A 270 12.61 5.80 1.11
C GLY A 270 11.75 5.22 -0.02
N SER A 271 12.03 5.60 -1.26
CA SER A 271 11.31 5.10 -2.45
C SER A 271 11.57 3.60 -2.68
N GLU A 272 12.79 3.13 -2.44
CA GLU A 272 13.13 1.70 -2.56
C GLU A 272 12.46 0.86 -1.46
N ARG A 273 12.41 1.38 -0.23
CA ARG A 273 11.65 0.75 0.86
C ARG A 273 10.16 0.72 0.56
N LEU A 274 9.60 1.78 -0.02
CA LEU A 274 8.20 1.84 -0.43
C LEU A 274 7.90 0.83 -1.54
N ALA A 275 8.75 0.74 -2.56
CA ALA A 275 8.62 -0.24 -3.63
C ALA A 275 8.65 -1.69 -3.08
N LYS A 276 9.55 -1.99 -2.14
CA LYS A 276 9.58 -3.28 -1.46
C LYS A 276 8.29 -3.53 -0.66
N GLY A 277 7.85 -2.55 0.13
CA GLY A 277 6.62 -2.65 0.92
C GLY A 277 5.38 -2.86 0.06
N ASN A 278 5.31 -2.27 -1.14
CA ASN A 278 4.24 -2.52 -2.09
C ASN A 278 4.25 -3.95 -2.62
N ASN A 279 5.42 -4.53 -2.90
CA ASN A 279 5.52 -5.93 -3.31
C ASN A 279 5.02 -6.87 -2.21
N ASP A 280 5.41 -6.62 -0.96
CA ASP A 280 4.93 -7.40 0.20
C ASP A 280 3.40 -7.25 0.35
N LEU A 281 2.87 -6.02 0.21
CA LEU A 281 1.42 -5.76 0.23
C LEU A 281 0.68 -6.46 -0.92
N ASN A 282 1.29 -6.52 -2.11
CA ASN A 282 0.73 -7.23 -3.26
C ASN A 282 0.57 -8.73 -2.96
N GLU A 283 1.61 -9.36 -2.38
CA GLU A 283 1.57 -10.78 -2.04
C GLU A 283 0.53 -11.05 -0.95
N HIS A 284 0.46 -10.21 0.09
CA HIS A 284 -0.59 -10.32 1.10
C HIS A 284 -1.99 -10.10 0.53
N THR A 285 -2.15 -9.18 -0.42
CA THR A 285 -3.42 -8.96 -1.13
C THR A 285 -3.82 -10.22 -1.91
N ARG A 286 -2.87 -10.84 -2.62
CA ARG A 286 -3.08 -12.10 -3.37
C ARG A 286 -3.49 -13.25 -2.45
N GLN A 287 -2.80 -13.40 -1.32
CA GLN A 287 -3.14 -14.41 -0.31
C GLN A 287 -4.52 -14.14 0.34
N THR A 288 -4.88 -12.86 0.52
CA THR A 288 -6.20 -12.49 1.03
C THR A 288 -7.31 -12.89 0.06
N VAL A 289 -7.10 -12.74 -1.26
CA VAL A 289 -8.05 -13.24 -2.27
C VAL A 289 -8.26 -14.75 -2.12
N GLU A 290 -7.18 -15.52 -1.99
CA GLU A 290 -7.25 -16.98 -1.83
C GLU A 290 -8.06 -17.36 -0.56
N ASN A 291 -7.77 -16.72 0.58
CA ASN A 291 -8.50 -16.95 1.84
C ASN A 291 -9.98 -16.54 1.76
N VAL A 292 -10.29 -15.43 1.08
CA VAL A 292 -11.66 -14.98 0.84
C VAL A 292 -12.41 -16.02 -0.01
N GLN A 293 -11.79 -16.56 -1.06
CA GLN A 293 -12.39 -17.57 -1.92
C GLN A 293 -12.69 -18.88 -1.17
N GLU A 294 -11.80 -19.31 -0.27
CA GLU A 294 -12.01 -20.46 0.60
C GLU A 294 -13.16 -20.20 1.60
N THR A 295 -13.22 -18.98 2.15
CA THR A 295 -14.31 -18.56 3.05
C THR A 295 -15.66 -18.59 2.34
N VAL A 296 -15.75 -18.08 1.11
CA VAL A 296 -16.98 -18.16 0.29
C VAL A 296 -17.40 -19.61 0.07
N THR A 297 -16.44 -20.49 -0.21
CA THR A 297 -16.73 -21.92 -0.45
C THR A 297 -17.29 -22.58 0.81
N THR A 298 -16.67 -22.33 1.96
CA THR A 298 -17.12 -22.85 3.26
C THR A 298 -18.49 -22.28 3.65
N MET A 299 -18.73 -21.00 3.36
CA MET A 299 -20.03 -20.36 3.58
C MET A 299 -21.13 -20.97 2.72
N ASN A 300 -20.86 -21.28 1.45
CA ASN A 300 -21.84 -21.93 0.58
C ASN A 300 -22.21 -23.33 1.09
N GLN A 301 -21.23 -24.10 1.56
CA GLN A 301 -21.47 -25.41 2.20
C GLN A 301 -22.28 -25.27 3.50
N MET A 302 -22.00 -24.22 4.28
CA MET A 302 -22.78 -23.92 5.49
C MET A 302 -24.22 -23.52 5.14
N ALA A 303 -24.44 -22.73 4.08
CA ALA A 303 -25.76 -22.36 3.59
C ALA A 303 -26.59 -23.60 3.23
N GLU A 304 -25.96 -24.53 2.51
CA GLU A 304 -26.58 -25.81 2.15
C GLU A 304 -26.92 -26.65 3.39
N SER A 305 -26.02 -26.73 4.36
CA SER A 305 -26.25 -27.46 5.62
C SER A 305 -27.37 -26.85 6.46
N VAL A 306 -27.43 -25.53 6.56
CA VAL A 306 -28.51 -24.80 7.26
C VAL A 306 -29.85 -25.04 6.57
N LYS A 307 -29.88 -25.02 5.23
CA LYS A 307 -31.07 -25.35 4.46
C LYS A 307 -31.55 -26.78 4.72
N LEU A 308 -30.65 -27.76 4.68
CA LEU A 308 -30.96 -29.16 4.99
C LEU A 308 -31.48 -29.33 6.43
N ASN A 309 -30.91 -28.61 7.40
CA ASN A 309 -31.40 -28.63 8.78
C ASN A 309 -32.82 -28.08 8.90
N SER A 310 -33.16 -27.02 8.17
CA SER A 310 -34.51 -26.46 8.13
C SER A 310 -35.52 -27.45 7.55
N GLU A 311 -35.19 -28.07 6.41
CA GLU A 311 -36.03 -29.10 5.78
C GLU A 311 -36.22 -30.32 6.70
N THR A 312 -35.14 -30.78 7.35
CA THR A 312 -35.17 -31.91 8.29
C THR A 312 -36.00 -31.58 9.53
N ALA A 313 -35.86 -30.38 10.10
CA ALA A 313 -36.66 -29.94 11.23
C ALA A 313 -38.16 -29.88 10.86
N SER A 314 -38.51 -29.36 9.69
CA SER A 314 -39.89 -29.34 9.20
C SER A 314 -40.46 -30.75 8.98
N ALA A 315 -39.65 -31.68 8.45
CA ALA A 315 -40.05 -33.07 8.29
C ALA A 315 -40.25 -33.78 9.65
N ALA A 316 -39.35 -33.55 10.60
CA ALA A 316 -39.43 -34.08 11.96
C ALA A 316 -40.68 -33.56 12.70
N ASP A 317 -41.00 -32.27 12.55
CA ASP A 317 -42.21 -31.66 13.15
C ASP A 317 -43.48 -32.38 12.69
N LYS A 318 -43.63 -32.60 11.38
CA LYS A 318 -44.76 -33.36 10.79
C LYS A 318 -44.83 -34.79 11.32
N LEU A 319 -43.69 -35.48 11.41
CA LEU A 319 -43.61 -36.85 11.96
C LEU A 319 -44.00 -36.90 13.43
N SER A 320 -43.54 -35.94 14.24
CA SER A 320 -43.92 -35.80 15.65
C SER A 320 -45.41 -35.54 15.81
N MET A 321 -46.00 -34.65 15.00
CA MET A 321 -47.45 -34.43 15.02
C MET A 321 -48.24 -35.71 14.70
N ALA A 322 -47.82 -36.46 13.68
CA ALA A 322 -48.45 -37.73 13.32
C ALA A 322 -48.32 -38.78 14.44
N ALA A 323 -47.15 -38.89 15.06
CA ALA A 323 -46.91 -39.80 16.19
C ALA A 323 -47.75 -39.43 17.42
N SER A 324 -47.85 -38.13 17.75
CA SER A 324 -48.71 -37.65 18.84
C SER A 324 -50.17 -37.99 18.56
N SER A 325 -50.65 -37.76 17.34
CA SER A 325 -52.03 -38.07 16.96
C SER A 325 -52.33 -39.57 17.06
N ALA A 326 -51.37 -40.42 16.65
CA ALA A 326 -51.51 -41.88 16.74
C ALA A 326 -51.52 -42.35 18.21
N ALA A 327 -50.67 -41.77 19.07
CA ALA A 327 -50.65 -42.07 20.48
C ALA A 327 -51.95 -41.62 21.19
N THR A 328 -52.49 -40.46 20.85
CA THR A 328 -53.80 -39.99 21.36
C THR A 328 -54.93 -40.94 20.95
N GLN A 329 -55.00 -41.36 19.67
CA GLN A 329 -55.97 -42.38 19.24
C GLN A 329 -55.77 -43.72 19.94
N GLY A 330 -54.52 -44.12 20.19
CA GLY A 330 -54.19 -45.30 20.97
C GLY A 330 -54.72 -45.22 22.41
N GLY A 331 -54.57 -44.06 23.06
CA GLY A 331 -55.14 -43.78 24.38
C GLY A 331 -56.67 -43.88 24.40
N GLU A 332 -57.36 -43.26 23.44
CA GLU A 332 -58.82 -43.36 23.31
C GLU A 332 -59.30 -44.81 23.11
N ALA A 333 -58.56 -45.59 22.33
CA ALA A 333 -58.85 -47.01 22.15
C ALA A 333 -58.68 -47.80 23.46
N MET A 334 -57.62 -47.53 24.25
CA MET A 334 -57.42 -48.14 25.57
C MET A 334 -58.55 -47.78 26.54
N ASP A 335 -59.01 -46.53 26.55
CA ASP A 335 -60.16 -46.07 27.35
C ASP A 335 -61.45 -46.84 27.02
N THR A 336 -61.65 -47.17 25.74
CA THR A 336 -62.77 -48.00 25.30
C THR A 336 -62.64 -49.44 25.79
N VAL A 337 -61.43 -49.99 25.78
CA VAL A 337 -61.14 -51.34 26.31
C VAL A 337 -61.31 -51.39 27.83
N ILE A 338 -60.91 -50.35 28.57
CA ILE A 338 -61.12 -50.23 30.02
C ILE A 338 -62.61 -50.31 30.35
N LYS A 339 -63.44 -49.50 29.68
CA LYS A 339 -64.90 -49.54 29.85
C LYS A 339 -65.48 -50.94 29.59
N THR A 340 -64.99 -51.61 28.55
CA THR A 340 -65.42 -52.97 28.22
C THR A 340 -65.01 -53.98 29.29
N MET A 341 -63.81 -53.84 29.88
CA MET A 341 -63.35 -54.69 30.99
C MET A 341 -64.18 -54.48 32.25
N ASP A 342 -64.56 -53.24 32.56
CA ASP A 342 -65.46 -52.93 33.68
C ASP A 342 -66.85 -53.55 33.47
N ASP A 343 -67.40 -53.47 32.25
CA ASP A 343 -68.68 -54.10 31.91
C ASP A 343 -68.62 -55.64 32.04
N ILE A 344 -67.50 -56.25 31.63
CA ILE A 344 -67.26 -57.69 31.79
C ILE A 344 -67.11 -58.05 33.27
N ALA A 345 -66.40 -57.24 34.07
CA ALA A 345 -66.23 -57.46 35.51
C ALA A 345 -67.59 -57.42 36.22
N HIS A 346 -68.42 -56.42 35.91
CA HIS A 346 -69.77 -56.29 36.45
C HIS A 346 -70.68 -57.46 36.03
N SER A 347 -70.59 -57.90 34.78
CA SER A 347 -71.33 -59.08 34.28
C SER A 347 -70.90 -60.37 34.99
N THR A 348 -69.59 -60.54 35.20
CA THR A 348 -69.01 -61.69 35.93
C THR A 348 -69.50 -61.73 37.37
N GLN A 349 -69.56 -60.58 38.05
CA GLN A 349 -70.09 -60.47 39.42
C GLN A 349 -71.57 -60.85 39.51
N ARG A 350 -72.39 -60.41 38.54
CA ARG A 350 -73.81 -60.79 38.47
C ARG A 350 -73.98 -62.30 38.28
N ILE A 351 -73.20 -62.92 37.39
CA ILE A 351 -73.21 -64.38 37.20
C ILE A 351 -72.81 -65.10 38.49
N GLY A 352 -71.81 -64.58 39.22
CA GLY A 352 -71.42 -65.10 40.54
C GLY A 352 -72.59 -65.11 41.53
N THR A 353 -73.35 -64.02 41.60
CA THR A 353 -74.53 -63.92 42.49
C THR A 353 -75.63 -64.91 42.10
N ILE A 354 -75.90 -65.07 40.79
CA ILE A 354 -76.87 -66.05 40.29
C ILE A 354 -76.42 -67.48 40.60
N THR A 355 -75.13 -67.76 40.47
CA THR A 355 -74.57 -69.09 40.74
C THR A 355 -74.70 -69.46 42.23
N THR A 356 -74.48 -68.49 43.14
CA THR A 356 -74.75 -68.66 44.58
C THR A 356 -76.22 -68.98 44.83
N LEU A 357 -77.14 -68.23 44.21
CA LEU A 357 -78.59 -68.48 44.32
C LEU A 357 -78.97 -69.89 43.82
N ILE A 358 -78.39 -70.35 42.70
CA ILE A 358 -78.62 -71.71 42.18
C ILE A 358 -78.14 -72.76 43.18
N ASN A 359 -76.96 -72.55 43.79
CA ASN A 359 -76.45 -73.45 44.82
C ASN A 359 -77.37 -73.48 46.05
N ASP A 360 -77.91 -72.35 46.47
CA ASP A 360 -78.87 -72.26 47.58
C ASP A 360 -80.19 -72.98 47.25
N ILE A 361 -80.71 -72.81 46.03
CA ILE A 361 -81.90 -73.55 45.55
C ILE A 361 -81.62 -75.06 45.54
N ALA A 362 -80.45 -75.48 45.05
CA ALA A 362 -80.05 -76.88 45.06
C ALA A 362 -79.97 -77.45 46.49
N PHE A 363 -79.43 -76.68 47.44
CA PHE A 363 -79.39 -77.07 48.85
C PHE A 363 -80.80 -77.18 49.45
N GLN A 364 -81.69 -76.20 49.23
CA GLN A 364 -83.09 -76.25 49.67
C GLN A 364 -83.83 -77.45 49.06
N THR A 365 -83.61 -77.74 47.77
CA THR A 365 -84.19 -78.89 47.07
C THR A 365 -83.70 -80.22 47.65
N ASN A 366 -82.43 -80.30 48.04
CA ASN A 366 -81.85 -81.47 48.70
C ASN A 366 -82.49 -81.70 50.09
N ILE A 367 -82.79 -80.65 50.85
CA ILE A 367 -83.51 -80.74 52.14
C ILE A 367 -84.97 -81.16 51.93
N LEU A 368 -85.67 -80.60 50.94
CA LEU A 368 -87.04 -80.99 50.58
C LEU A 368 -87.11 -82.47 50.16
N ALA A 369 -86.16 -82.92 49.36
CA ALA A 369 -86.06 -84.32 48.93
C ALA A 369 -85.75 -85.26 50.10
N LEU A 370 -84.91 -84.85 51.05
CA LEU A 370 -84.68 -85.61 52.29
C LEU A 370 -85.96 -85.72 53.12
N ASN A 371 -86.69 -84.62 53.31
CA ASN A 371 -87.97 -84.61 54.02
C ASN A 371 -89.01 -85.52 53.32
N ALA A 372 -89.07 -85.49 51.99
CA ALA A 372 -89.94 -86.36 51.20
C ALA A 372 -89.54 -87.84 51.31
N ALA A 373 -88.24 -88.16 51.34
CA ALA A 373 -87.74 -89.52 51.55
C ALA A 373 -88.09 -90.04 52.95
N VAL A 374 -88.03 -89.19 53.97
CA VAL A 374 -88.43 -89.51 55.35
C VAL A 374 -89.93 -89.78 55.43
N GLU A 375 -90.77 -88.94 54.82
CA GLU A 375 -92.23 -89.14 54.80
C GLU A 375 -92.63 -90.38 53.98
N ALA A 376 -91.91 -90.67 52.88
CA ALA A 376 -92.08 -91.89 52.10
C ALA A 376 -91.70 -93.15 52.91
N ALA A 377 -90.64 -93.10 53.72
CA ALA A 377 -90.28 -94.18 54.65
C ALA A 377 -91.35 -94.37 55.75
N ARG A 378 -91.98 -93.28 56.19
CA ARG A 378 -93.06 -93.28 57.18
C ARG A 378 -94.37 -93.91 56.66
N ALA A 379 -94.62 -93.82 55.36
CA ALA A 379 -95.77 -94.43 54.68
C ALA A 379 -95.63 -95.93 54.37
N GLY A 380 -94.50 -96.57 54.73
CA GLY A 380 -94.29 -98.02 54.58
C GLY A 380 -94.31 -98.53 53.13
N GLU A 381 -95.00 -99.64 52.86
CA GLU A 381 -95.06 -100.26 51.51
C GLU A 381 -95.68 -99.35 50.45
N GLN A 382 -96.60 -98.44 50.83
CA GLN A 382 -97.26 -97.52 49.90
C GLN A 382 -96.38 -96.32 49.49
N GLY A 383 -95.30 -96.07 50.23
CA GLY A 383 -94.35 -94.97 49.98
C GLY A 383 -93.18 -95.33 49.07
N LYS A 384 -93.01 -96.61 48.66
CA LYS A 384 -91.84 -97.08 47.92
C LYS A 384 -91.57 -96.31 46.61
N GLY A 385 -92.62 -95.99 45.84
CA GLY A 385 -92.50 -95.20 44.62
C GLY A 385 -92.04 -93.76 44.88
N PHE A 386 -92.59 -93.13 45.93
CA PHE A 386 -92.20 -91.78 46.37
C PHE A 386 -90.78 -91.73 46.93
N ALA A 387 -90.32 -92.78 47.62
CA ALA A 387 -88.96 -92.87 48.14
C ALA A 387 -87.91 -92.90 47.01
N VAL A 388 -88.20 -93.59 45.90
CA VAL A 388 -87.32 -93.62 44.71
C VAL A 388 -87.26 -92.23 44.05
N VAL A 389 -88.41 -91.58 43.86
CA VAL A 389 -88.46 -90.21 43.30
C VAL A 389 -87.72 -89.22 44.21
N ALA A 390 -87.91 -89.30 45.52
CA ALA A 390 -87.20 -88.46 46.49
C ALA A 390 -85.68 -88.70 46.45
N GLY A 391 -85.23 -89.95 46.28
CA GLY A 391 -83.82 -90.29 46.07
C GLY A 391 -83.25 -89.67 44.79
N GLU A 392 -83.99 -89.73 43.68
CA GLU A 392 -83.58 -89.16 42.40
C GLU A 392 -83.54 -87.62 42.44
N VAL A 393 -84.54 -86.97 43.05
CA VAL A 393 -84.56 -85.51 43.25
C VAL A 393 -83.39 -85.07 44.14
N ARG A 394 -83.08 -85.83 45.19
CA ARG A 394 -81.93 -85.57 46.06
C ARG A 394 -80.61 -85.68 45.30
N HIS A 395 -80.48 -86.71 44.46
CA HIS A 395 -79.31 -86.92 43.62
C HIS A 395 -79.15 -85.79 42.58
N LEU A 396 -80.24 -85.35 41.93
CA LEU A 396 -80.26 -84.23 41.00
C LEU A 396 -79.90 -82.90 41.68
N ALA A 397 -80.41 -82.67 42.89
CA ALA A 397 -80.08 -81.51 43.71
C ALA A 397 -78.60 -81.48 44.08
N SER A 398 -78.01 -82.62 44.50
CA SER A 398 -76.58 -82.72 44.77
C SER A 398 -75.73 -82.50 43.50
N ARG A 399 -76.13 -83.06 42.36
CA ARG A 399 -75.46 -82.79 41.07
C ARG A 399 -75.54 -81.31 40.66
N SER A 400 -76.68 -80.66 40.90
CA SER A 400 -76.88 -79.24 40.61
C SER A 400 -76.01 -78.35 41.50
N ALA A 401 -75.90 -78.68 42.80
CA ALA A 401 -75.01 -77.98 43.73
C ALA A 401 -73.54 -78.13 43.32
N ASN A 402 -73.09 -79.33 42.93
CA ASN A 402 -71.73 -79.55 42.45
C ASN A 402 -71.43 -78.76 41.16
N ALA A 403 -72.35 -78.78 40.19
CA ALA A 403 -72.21 -78.01 38.95
C ALA A 403 -72.18 -76.49 39.20
N ALA A 404 -73.04 -75.99 40.09
CA ALA A 404 -73.03 -74.58 40.50
C ALA A 404 -71.70 -74.20 41.16
N ASN A 405 -71.15 -75.07 42.02
CA ASN A 405 -69.87 -74.81 42.68
C ASN A 405 -68.68 -74.83 41.70
N ASP A 406 -68.72 -75.67 40.66
CA ASP A 406 -67.70 -75.65 39.61
C ASP A 406 -67.82 -74.42 38.69
N ILE A 407 -69.04 -73.98 38.37
CA ILE A 407 -69.27 -72.69 37.68
C ILE A 407 -68.72 -71.54 38.53
N ARG A 408 -68.97 -71.55 39.86
CA ARG A 408 -68.46 -70.52 40.77
C ARG A 408 -66.93 -70.43 40.72
N LYS A 409 -66.23 -71.57 40.77
CA LYS A 409 -64.75 -71.59 40.62
C LYS A 409 -64.29 -70.98 39.29
N LEU A 410 -64.99 -71.28 38.18
CA LEU A 410 -64.68 -70.70 36.87
C LEU A 410 -64.95 -69.20 36.82
N ILE A 411 -66.00 -68.72 37.48
CA ILE A 411 -66.34 -67.30 37.60
C ILE A 411 -65.30 -66.57 38.46
N ASP A 412 -64.90 -67.12 39.60
CA ASP A 412 -63.84 -66.55 40.45
C ASP A 412 -62.51 -66.44 39.69
N ALA A 413 -62.16 -67.49 38.92
CA ALA A 413 -60.99 -67.48 38.05
C ALA A 413 -61.10 -66.43 36.92
N SER A 414 -62.28 -66.30 36.32
CA SER A 414 -62.54 -65.31 35.27
C SER A 414 -62.48 -63.88 35.81
N ALA A 415 -63.05 -63.62 36.98
CA ALA A 415 -62.98 -62.34 37.66
C ALA A 415 -61.53 -61.92 37.93
N THR A 416 -60.70 -62.86 38.39
CA THR A 416 -59.26 -62.63 38.59
C THR A 416 -58.55 -62.28 37.28
N LYS A 417 -58.89 -62.95 36.17
CA LYS A 417 -58.31 -62.66 34.85
C LYS A 417 -58.76 -61.33 34.27
N VAL A 418 -60.02 -60.96 34.46
CA VAL A 418 -60.57 -59.66 34.02
C VAL A 418 -59.91 -58.53 34.83
N GLN A 419 -59.76 -58.69 36.14
CA GLN A 419 -59.05 -57.72 36.99
C GLN A 419 -57.61 -57.51 36.52
N SER A 420 -56.88 -58.60 36.28
CA SER A 420 -55.51 -58.53 35.76
C SER A 420 -55.45 -57.89 34.37
N GLY A 421 -56.43 -58.16 33.50
CA GLY A 421 -56.55 -57.51 32.18
C GLY A 421 -56.80 -56.01 32.29
N SER A 422 -57.71 -55.59 33.17
CA SER A 422 -58.01 -54.18 33.43
C SER A 422 -56.76 -53.42 33.90
N GLU A 423 -55.99 -53.99 34.84
CA GLU A 423 -54.73 -53.40 35.30
C GLU A 423 -53.70 -53.22 34.18
N GLN A 424 -53.56 -54.21 33.29
CA GLN A 424 -52.64 -54.15 32.15
C GLN A 424 -53.07 -53.08 31.13
N VAL A 425 -54.37 -52.97 30.82
CA VAL A 425 -54.89 -51.96 29.89
C VAL A 425 -54.76 -50.56 30.48
N HIS A 426 -55.01 -50.38 31.79
CA HIS A 426 -54.74 -49.11 32.47
C HIS A 426 -53.26 -48.71 32.44
N ALA A 427 -52.35 -49.67 32.58
CA ALA A 427 -50.92 -49.41 32.43
C ALA A 427 -50.55 -49.03 30.99
N ALA A 428 -51.16 -49.68 29.99
CA ALA A 428 -50.99 -49.34 28.58
C ALA A 428 -51.52 -47.93 28.26
N GLY A 429 -52.68 -47.55 28.80
CA GLY A 429 -53.25 -46.20 28.67
C GLY A 429 -52.31 -45.12 29.22
N ARG A 430 -51.80 -45.30 30.45
CA ARG A 430 -50.79 -44.40 31.04
C ARG A 430 -49.52 -44.29 30.19
N THR A 431 -49.09 -45.39 29.59
CA THR A 431 -47.92 -45.39 28.70
C THR A 431 -48.19 -44.57 27.43
N MET A 432 -49.42 -44.55 26.90
CA MET A 432 -49.79 -43.70 25.77
C MET A 432 -49.79 -42.22 26.14
N ASP A 433 -50.28 -41.86 27.33
CA ASP A 433 -50.22 -40.49 27.84
C ASP A 433 -48.77 -40.00 27.97
N ASP A 434 -47.88 -40.85 28.51
CA ASP A 434 -46.45 -40.56 28.61
C ASP A 434 -45.80 -40.37 27.24
N ILE A 435 -46.18 -41.17 26.23
CA ILE A 435 -45.71 -41.01 24.84
C ILE A 435 -46.16 -39.66 24.29
N VAL A 436 -47.43 -39.27 24.47
CA VAL A 436 -47.93 -37.96 24.00
C VAL A 436 -47.13 -36.82 24.64
N ALA A 437 -46.92 -36.86 25.96
CA ALA A 437 -46.13 -35.85 26.66
C ALA A 437 -44.67 -35.78 26.13
N GLN A 438 -44.05 -36.93 25.87
CA GLN A 438 -42.68 -36.99 25.36
C GLN A 438 -42.58 -36.49 23.91
N VAL A 439 -43.56 -36.79 23.06
CA VAL A 439 -43.60 -36.30 21.68
C VAL A 439 -43.80 -34.78 21.66
N GLN A 440 -44.62 -34.21 22.55
CA GLN A 440 -44.75 -32.76 22.70
C GLN A 440 -43.42 -32.08 23.07
N ASN A 441 -42.63 -32.69 23.96
CA ASN A 441 -41.28 -32.22 24.28
C ASN A 441 -40.36 -32.24 23.04
N VAL A 442 -40.45 -33.28 22.20
CA VAL A 442 -39.70 -33.37 20.94
C VAL A 442 -40.13 -32.26 19.96
N THR A 443 -41.42 -32.00 19.82
CA THR A 443 -41.94 -30.90 18.99
C THR A 443 -41.40 -29.55 19.44
N LEU A 444 -41.33 -29.30 20.76
CA LEU A 444 -40.73 -28.07 21.29
C LEU A 444 -39.23 -27.93 20.95
N LEU A 445 -38.48 -29.02 21.01
CA LEU A 445 -37.05 -29.02 20.63
C LEU A 445 -36.88 -28.75 19.13
N ILE A 446 -37.73 -29.34 18.28
CA ILE A 446 -37.73 -29.10 16.83
C ILE A 446 -38.05 -27.64 16.52
N ALA A 447 -39.01 -27.03 17.22
CA ALA A 447 -39.31 -25.61 17.08
C ALA A 447 -38.10 -24.72 17.42
N ARG A 448 -37.35 -25.06 18.47
CA ARG A 448 -36.08 -24.36 18.81
C ARG A 448 -35.00 -24.54 17.76
N ILE A 449 -34.88 -25.74 17.18
CA ILE A 449 -33.94 -25.98 16.07
C ILE A 449 -34.32 -25.10 14.88
N SER A 450 -35.60 -25.09 14.48
CA SER A 450 -36.07 -24.27 13.36
C SER A 450 -35.80 -22.78 13.59
N GLN A 451 -36.03 -22.27 14.81
CA GLN A 451 -35.69 -20.89 15.16
C GLN A 451 -34.18 -20.63 15.03
N SER A 452 -33.35 -21.51 15.60
CA SER A 452 -31.88 -21.38 15.55
C SER A 452 -31.35 -21.42 14.11
N THR A 453 -31.95 -22.27 13.26
CA THR A 453 -31.62 -22.36 11.83
C THR A 453 -32.01 -21.10 11.06
N GLN A 454 -33.12 -20.45 11.44
CA GLN A 454 -33.50 -19.15 10.87
C GLN A 454 -32.48 -18.06 11.25
N GLU A 455 -32.09 -17.99 12.53
CA GLU A 455 -31.06 -17.05 12.99
C GLU A 455 -29.70 -17.30 12.30
N GLN A 456 -29.32 -18.55 12.09
CA GLN A 456 -28.13 -18.92 11.30
C GLN A 456 -28.21 -18.43 9.86
N THR A 457 -29.38 -18.51 9.22
CA THR A 457 -29.60 -18.02 7.85
C THR A 457 -29.37 -16.50 7.77
N ASP A 458 -29.90 -15.75 8.72
CA ASP A 458 -29.72 -14.29 8.79
C ASP A 458 -28.26 -13.91 9.09
N GLY A 459 -27.59 -14.67 9.96
CA GLY A 459 -26.16 -14.54 10.24
C GLY A 459 -25.31 -14.79 9.00
N LEU A 460 -25.65 -15.81 8.21
CA LEU A 460 -24.96 -16.16 6.98
C LEU A 460 -25.14 -15.07 5.91
N SER A 461 -26.33 -14.49 5.77
CA SER A 461 -26.57 -13.33 4.88
C SER A 461 -25.70 -12.11 5.26
N SER A 462 -25.49 -11.90 6.55
CA SER A 462 -24.61 -10.83 7.04
C SER A 462 -23.13 -11.11 6.76
N LEU A 463 -22.70 -12.36 6.94
CA LEU A 463 -21.36 -12.80 6.55
C LEU A 463 -21.12 -12.62 5.04
N THR A 464 -22.11 -12.92 4.20
CA THR A 464 -21.97 -12.81 2.73
C THR A 464 -21.68 -11.36 2.34
N ARG A 465 -22.40 -10.41 2.95
CA ARG A 465 -22.15 -8.97 2.75
C ARG A 465 -20.76 -8.54 3.24
N ALA A 466 -20.30 -9.06 4.37
CA ALA A 466 -18.96 -8.75 4.88
C ALA A 466 -17.85 -9.28 3.97
N VAL A 467 -18.02 -10.49 3.42
CA VAL A 467 -17.08 -11.10 2.48
C VAL A 467 -17.05 -10.34 1.14
N ASP A 468 -18.20 -9.87 0.65
CA ASP A 468 -18.26 -9.03 -0.55
C ASP A 468 -17.52 -7.69 -0.37
N GLU A 469 -17.66 -7.06 0.80
CA GLU A 469 -16.91 -5.84 1.11
C GLU A 469 -15.39 -6.11 1.24
N LEU A 470 -14.99 -7.24 1.83
CA LEU A 470 -13.58 -7.66 1.86
C LEU A 470 -13.02 -7.86 0.45
N ASN A 471 -13.80 -8.44 -0.46
CA ASN A 471 -13.40 -8.59 -1.86
C ASN A 471 -13.18 -7.22 -2.52
N ARG A 472 -14.10 -6.27 -2.30
CA ARG A 472 -13.99 -4.89 -2.81
C ARG A 472 -12.75 -4.16 -2.26
N ILE A 473 -12.45 -4.31 -0.96
CA ILE A 473 -11.24 -3.75 -0.34
C ILE A 473 -9.98 -4.37 -0.96
N THR A 474 -9.98 -5.69 -1.17
CA THR A 474 -8.86 -6.41 -1.78
C THR A 474 -8.57 -5.92 -3.20
N GLN A 475 -9.60 -5.72 -4.02
CA GLN A 475 -9.44 -5.14 -5.35
C GLN A 475 -8.91 -3.70 -5.31
N LYS A 476 -9.40 -2.89 -4.37
CA LYS A 476 -8.90 -1.52 -4.17
C LYS A 476 -7.43 -1.51 -3.74
N ASN A 477 -7.02 -2.44 -2.86
CA ASN A 477 -5.63 -2.57 -2.45
C ASN A 477 -4.72 -2.92 -3.62
N ALA A 478 -5.15 -3.82 -4.52
CA ALA A 478 -4.40 -4.14 -5.73
C ALA A 478 -4.17 -2.90 -6.61
N ALA A 479 -5.22 -2.09 -6.83
CA ALA A 479 -5.09 -0.84 -7.58
C ALA A 479 -4.15 0.17 -6.90
N LEU A 480 -4.25 0.32 -5.58
CA LEU A 480 -3.38 1.21 -4.79
C LEU A 480 -1.92 0.75 -4.81
N VAL A 481 -1.66 -0.56 -4.80
CA VAL A 481 -0.32 -1.14 -4.92
C VAL A 481 0.29 -0.78 -6.27
N GLU A 482 -0.48 -0.88 -7.36
CA GLU A 482 -0.02 -0.54 -8.70
C GLU A 482 0.30 0.96 -8.83
N GLU A 483 -0.60 1.82 -8.36
CA GLU A 483 -0.39 3.28 -8.31
C GLU A 483 0.84 3.65 -7.46
N SER A 484 0.94 3.09 -6.26
CA SER A 484 2.06 3.36 -5.34
C SER A 484 3.39 2.88 -5.93
N THR A 485 3.40 1.78 -6.68
CA THR A 485 4.60 1.27 -7.36
C THR A 485 5.03 2.21 -8.47
N GLN A 486 4.09 2.73 -9.26
CA GLN A 486 4.36 3.73 -10.29
C GLN A 486 4.92 5.03 -9.69
N VAL A 487 4.31 5.53 -8.62
CA VAL A 487 4.77 6.74 -7.93
C VAL A 487 6.17 6.54 -7.34
N SER A 488 6.41 5.40 -6.68
CA SER A 488 7.73 5.05 -6.11
C SER A 488 8.81 5.00 -7.19
N ALA A 489 8.52 4.41 -8.35
CA ALA A 489 9.45 4.35 -9.48
C ALA A 489 9.75 5.76 -10.03
N MET A 490 8.72 6.61 -10.16
CA MET A 490 8.90 8.00 -10.60
C MET A 490 9.75 8.81 -9.63
N VAL A 491 9.50 8.70 -8.32
CA VAL A 491 10.27 9.42 -7.29
C VAL A 491 11.72 8.91 -7.25
N LYS A 492 11.93 7.59 -7.32
CA LYS A 492 13.28 6.98 -7.43
C LYS A 492 14.03 7.52 -8.64
N HIS A 493 13.38 7.58 -9.80
CA HIS A 493 13.99 8.13 -11.02
C HIS A 493 14.35 9.61 -10.88
N ARG A 494 13.44 10.44 -10.35
CA ARG A 494 13.73 11.87 -10.11
C ARG A 494 14.85 12.09 -9.10
N ALA A 495 14.88 11.30 -8.03
CA ALA A 495 15.95 11.33 -7.03
C ALA A 495 17.30 10.98 -7.67
N SER A 496 17.37 9.91 -8.48
CA SER A 496 18.60 9.54 -9.20
C SER A 496 19.09 10.68 -10.10
N ARG A 497 18.19 11.34 -10.82
CA ARG A 497 18.55 12.45 -11.71
C ARG A 497 19.03 13.69 -10.95
N LEU A 498 18.49 13.94 -9.76
CA LEU A 498 18.96 15.01 -8.89
C LEU A 498 20.31 14.66 -8.25
N GLU A 499 20.52 13.39 -7.90
CA GLU A 499 21.80 12.86 -7.42
C GLU A 499 22.90 13.07 -8.46
N ASP A 500 22.65 12.66 -9.72
CA ASP A 500 23.58 12.87 -10.83
C ASP A 500 23.94 14.35 -11.01
N ALA A 501 22.95 15.25 -10.94
CA ALA A 501 23.17 16.68 -11.07
C ALA A 501 24.03 17.25 -9.92
N VAL A 502 23.85 16.73 -8.70
CA VAL A 502 24.62 17.16 -7.52
C VAL A 502 26.04 16.58 -7.54
N THR A 503 26.21 15.33 -7.97
CA THR A 503 27.54 14.68 -8.12
C THR A 503 28.42 15.43 -9.10
N VAL A 504 27.86 16.02 -10.14
CA VAL A 504 28.61 16.84 -11.10
C VAL A 504 29.14 18.14 -10.47
N LEU A 505 28.47 18.66 -9.44
CA LEU A 505 28.90 19.84 -8.69
C LEU A 505 29.89 19.49 -7.57
N HIS A 506 29.88 18.25 -7.08
CA HIS A 506 30.79 17.69 -6.07
C HIS A 506 32.13 17.26 -6.68
#